data_AF-A0A7S2ZX13-F1
#
_entry.id   AF-A0A7S2ZX13-F1
#
_cell.length_a   1.000
_cell.length_b   1.000
_cell.length_c   1.000
_cell.angle_alpha   90.00
_cell.angle_beta   90.00
_cell.angle_gamma   90.00
#
_symmetry.space_group_name_H-M   'P 1'
#
loop_
_entity.id
_entity.type
_entity.pdbx_description
1 polymer ?
#
loop_
_entity_poly.entity_id
_entity_poly.type
_entity_poly.pdbx_seq_one_letter_code
_entity_poly.pdbx_strand_id
1 'polypeptide(L)'
;TSSSSLQMSESSFDETRGGTHSLADQPARFAAAQAANNARFLDIESMYDGGDLSGKRVLVTGGNRGLGLEIVKELVAIGATAIIVCGLLLEKKPEKDAHRDT
;
A
#
# COMPACT_ATOMS: atom_id res chain seq x y z
N THR A 1 52.75 27.48 -11.19
CA THR A 1 52.15 26.16 -10.92
C THR A 1 50.95 26.36 -10.01
N SER A 2 49.86 26.86 -10.60
CA SER A 2 48.63 27.13 -9.85
C SER A 2 47.81 25.84 -9.83
N SER A 3 47.82 25.16 -8.68
CA SER A 3 47.09 23.92 -8.46
C SER A 3 45.60 24.25 -8.41
N SER A 4 44.89 23.91 -9.49
CA SER A 4 43.44 23.98 -9.57
C SER A 4 42.85 22.88 -8.68
N SER A 5 42.33 23.29 -7.52
CA SER A 5 41.55 22.44 -6.62
C SER A 5 40.28 21.99 -7.35
N LEU A 6 40.20 20.69 -7.67
CA LEU A 6 39.00 20.06 -8.21
C LEU A 6 37.94 20.01 -7.08
N GLN A 7 36.91 20.85 -7.19
CA GLN A 7 35.69 20.72 -6.41
C GLN A 7 35.00 19.41 -6.81
N MET A 8 35.10 18.40 -5.95
CA MET A 8 34.28 17.20 -6.02
C MET A 8 32.85 17.62 -5.67
N SER A 9 31.96 17.62 -6.66
CA SER A 9 30.52 17.77 -6.42
C SER A 9 30.07 16.65 -5.49
N GLU A 10 29.52 17.00 -4.33
CA GLU A 10 28.81 16.05 -3.47
C GLU A 10 27.74 15.35 -4.30
N SER A 11 27.99 14.11 -4.69
CA SER A 11 26.94 13.21 -5.14
C SER A 11 26.08 12.93 -3.92
N SER A 12 25.03 13.73 -3.75
CA SER A 12 23.95 13.48 -2.78
C SER A 12 23.54 12.02 -2.94
N PHE A 13 23.88 11.21 -1.93
CA PHE A 13 23.44 9.84 -1.85
C PHE A 13 21.93 9.85 -1.69
N ASP A 14 21.22 9.58 -2.78
CA ASP A 14 19.76 9.55 -2.80
C ASP A 14 19.27 8.28 -2.09
N GLU A 15 19.01 8.39 -0.78
CA GLU A 15 18.47 7.32 0.06
C GLU A 15 17.11 6.79 -0.44
N THR A 16 16.44 7.50 -1.34
CA THR A 16 15.09 7.14 -1.80
C THR A 16 15.04 5.95 -2.75
N ARG A 17 16.18 5.30 -3.06
CA ARG A 17 16.27 4.22 -4.07
C ARG A 17 15.56 4.62 -5.38
N GLY A 18 15.79 5.86 -5.84
CA GLY A 18 15.42 6.29 -7.18
C GLY A 18 14.08 7.02 -7.31
N GLY A 19 13.68 7.85 -6.34
CA GLY A 19 12.53 8.71 -6.54
C GLY A 19 12.32 9.77 -5.46
N THR A 20 12.30 11.03 -5.90
CA THR A 20 11.69 12.13 -5.15
C THR A 20 10.32 11.67 -4.61
N HIS A 21 10.14 11.75 -3.29
CA HIS A 21 8.91 11.28 -2.64
C HIS A 21 7.66 11.82 -3.35
N SER A 22 6.58 11.03 -3.36
CA SER A 22 5.30 11.51 -3.84
C SER A 22 4.88 12.75 -3.05
N LEU A 23 4.43 13.81 -3.72
CA LEU A 23 3.88 14.99 -3.06
C LEU A 23 2.78 14.55 -2.04
N ALA A 24 2.82 15.08 -0.82
CA ALA A 24 1.85 14.66 0.20
C ALA A 24 0.44 15.22 -0.09
N ASP A 25 0.37 16.39 -0.72
CA ASP A 25 -0.86 17.06 -1.09
C ASP A 25 -1.56 16.35 -2.25
N GLN A 26 -2.66 15.67 -1.93
CA GLN A 26 -3.45 14.89 -2.88
C GLN A 26 -4.19 15.78 -3.91
N PRO A 27 -4.88 16.87 -3.51
CA PRO A 27 -5.42 17.85 -4.47
C PRO A 27 -4.38 18.39 -5.46
N ALA A 28 -3.21 18.82 -4.97
CA ALA A 28 -2.17 19.37 -5.83
C ALA A 28 -1.58 18.31 -6.78
N ARG A 29 -1.42 17.06 -6.31
CA ARG A 29 -1.02 15.93 -7.16
C ARG A 29 -2.01 15.65 -8.28
N PHE A 30 -3.29 15.65 -7.95
CA PHE A 30 -4.34 15.38 -8.92
C PHE A 30 -4.39 16.49 -9.98
N ALA A 31 -4.25 17.76 -9.58
CA ALA A 31 -4.17 18.88 -10.50
C ALA A 31 -2.94 18.79 -11.42
N ALA A 32 -1.77 18.44 -10.87
CA ALA A 32 -0.56 18.21 -11.67
C ALA A 32 -0.72 17.05 -12.65
N ALA A 33 -1.37 15.96 -12.25
CA ALA A 33 -1.65 14.82 -13.11
C ALA A 33 -2.62 15.16 -14.26
N GLN A 34 -3.62 16.01 -14.01
CA GLN A 34 -4.50 16.55 -15.04
C GLN A 34 -3.72 17.43 -16.04
N ALA A 35 -2.88 18.35 -15.56
CA ALA A 35 -2.06 19.20 -16.42
C ALA A 35 -1.09 18.38 -17.29
N ALA A 36 -0.54 17.30 -16.75
CA ALA A 36 0.35 16.39 -17.45
C ALA A 36 -0.37 15.35 -18.34
N ASN A 37 -1.72 15.33 -18.36
CA ASN A 37 -2.53 14.32 -19.06
C ASN A 37 -2.07 12.87 -18.75
N ASN A 38 -1.77 12.58 -17.48
CA ASN A 38 -1.26 11.27 -17.09
C ASN A 38 -2.40 10.25 -17.06
N ALA A 39 -2.52 9.46 -18.13
CA ALA A 39 -3.54 8.43 -18.28
C ALA A 39 -3.54 7.41 -17.13
N ARG A 40 -2.39 7.08 -16.52
CA ARG A 40 -2.33 6.15 -15.36
C ARG A 40 -3.04 6.70 -14.12
N PHE A 41 -3.14 8.03 -14.01
CA PHE A 41 -3.74 8.70 -12.86
C PHE A 41 -5.21 9.05 -13.09
N LEU A 42 -5.58 9.30 -14.35
CA LEU A 42 -6.91 9.79 -14.75
C LEU A 42 -7.83 8.68 -15.23
N ASP A 43 -7.28 7.63 -15.83
CA ASP A 43 -8.02 6.53 -16.44
C ASP A 43 -7.47 5.20 -15.93
N ILE A 44 -7.87 4.87 -14.70
CA ILE A 44 -7.40 3.68 -13.99
C ILE A 44 -7.94 2.41 -14.66
N GLU A 45 -9.20 2.44 -15.11
CA GLU A 45 -9.90 1.28 -15.66
C GLU A 45 -9.28 0.80 -16.99
N SER A 46 -8.81 1.71 -17.85
CA SER A 46 -8.15 1.30 -19.10
C SER A 46 -6.72 0.79 -18.90
N MET A 47 -6.03 1.22 -17.83
CA MET A 47 -4.60 0.95 -17.62
C MET A 47 -4.36 -0.26 -16.72
N TYR A 48 -5.27 -0.52 -15.79
CA TYR A 48 -5.18 -1.64 -14.86
C TYR A 48 -6.34 -2.60 -15.11
N ASP A 49 -6.15 -3.47 -16.09
CA ASP A 49 -6.85 -4.75 -16.08
C ASP A 49 -6.33 -5.51 -14.87
N GLY A 50 -7.18 -5.74 -13.87
CA GLY A 50 -6.86 -6.44 -12.63
C GLY A 50 -6.61 -7.92 -12.88
N GLY A 51 -5.62 -8.20 -13.74
CA GLY A 51 -5.56 -9.32 -14.67
C GLY A 51 -5.87 -10.67 -14.03
N ASP A 52 -6.30 -11.61 -14.87
CA ASP A 52 -6.89 -12.86 -14.41
C ASP A 52 -5.98 -13.62 -13.41
N LEU A 53 -6.44 -13.67 -12.16
CA LEU A 53 -5.81 -14.42 -11.06
C LEU A 53 -6.42 -15.82 -10.90
N SER A 54 -7.25 -16.27 -11.84
CA SER A 54 -7.87 -17.59 -11.83
C SER A 54 -6.82 -18.70 -11.69
N GLY A 55 -7.10 -19.68 -10.82
CA GLY A 55 -6.21 -20.80 -10.54
C GLY A 55 -4.90 -20.44 -9.83
N LYS A 56 -4.66 -19.17 -9.47
CA LYS A 56 -3.48 -18.76 -8.67
C LYS A 56 -3.76 -18.87 -7.17
N ARG A 57 -2.69 -18.95 -6.38
CA ARG A 57 -2.76 -18.88 -4.92
C ARG A 57 -2.28 -17.51 -4.46
N VAL A 58 -3.12 -16.81 -3.69
CA VAL A 58 -2.86 -15.43 -3.26
C VAL A 58 -2.87 -15.35 -1.74
N LEU A 59 -1.79 -14.85 -1.15
CA LEU A 59 -1.69 -14.61 0.29
C LEU A 59 -2.18 -13.20 0.61
N VAL A 60 -3.25 -13.09 1.40
CA VAL A 60 -3.81 -11.80 1.84
C VAL A 60 -3.62 -11.64 3.34
N THR A 61 -2.92 -10.59 3.76
CA THR A 61 -2.83 -10.19 5.16
C THR A 61 -3.98 -9.27 5.53
N GLY A 62 -4.54 -9.42 6.73
CA GLY A 62 -5.67 -8.60 7.19
C GLY A 62 -7.01 -8.87 6.49
N GLY A 63 -7.18 -10.02 5.83
CA GLY A 63 -8.39 -10.36 5.08
C GLY A 63 -9.65 -10.66 5.92
N ASN A 64 -9.65 -10.40 7.23
CA ASN A 64 -10.80 -10.66 8.10
C ASN A 64 -11.90 -9.62 7.95
N ARG A 65 -11.54 -8.39 7.57
CA ARG A 65 -12.46 -7.23 7.58
C ARG A 65 -11.95 -6.10 6.68
N GLY A 66 -12.83 -5.14 6.41
CA GLY A 66 -12.50 -3.93 5.66
C GLY A 66 -12.02 -4.25 4.26
N LEU A 67 -11.05 -3.48 3.77
CA LEU A 67 -10.52 -3.60 2.42
C LEU A 67 -9.95 -4.99 2.11
N GLY A 68 -9.27 -5.60 3.08
CA GLY A 68 -8.70 -6.94 2.90
C GLY A 68 -9.77 -8.01 2.61
N LEU A 69 -10.96 -7.87 3.19
CA LEU A 69 -12.08 -8.80 2.95
C LEU A 69 -12.67 -8.62 1.56
N GLU A 70 -12.85 -7.39 1.09
CA GLU A 70 -13.37 -7.15 -0.26
C GLU A 70 -12.39 -7.65 -1.34
N ILE A 71 -11.09 -7.48 -1.11
CA ILE A 71 -10.05 -8.05 -1.99
C ILE A 71 -10.17 -9.58 -2.04
N VAL A 72 -10.35 -10.25 -0.90
CA VAL A 72 -10.52 -11.72 -0.87
C VAL A 72 -11.76 -12.16 -1.64
N LYS A 73 -12.89 -11.45 -1.48
CA LYS A 73 -14.13 -11.78 -2.20
C LYS A 73 -13.94 -11.71 -3.71
N GLU A 74 -13.29 -10.65 -4.18
CA GLU A 74 -13.00 -10.47 -5.61
C GLU A 74 -12.07 -11.57 -6.13
N LEU A 75 -11.01 -11.90 -5.38
CA LEU A 75 -10.09 -12.98 -5.73
C LEU A 75 -10.81 -14.33 -5.87
N VAL A 76 -11.73 -14.64 -4.95
CA VAL A 76 -12.52 -15.87 -5.01
C VAL A 76 -13.50 -15.85 -6.18
N ALA A 77 -14.13 -14.72 -6.47
CA ALA A 77 -15.05 -14.57 -7.61
C ALA A 77 -14.34 -14.79 -8.96
N ILE A 78 -13.08 -14.34 -9.07
CA ILE A 78 -12.20 -14.56 -10.24
C ILE A 78 -11.71 -16.02 -10.33
N GLY A 79 -11.90 -16.84 -9.28
CA GLY A 79 -11.47 -18.24 -9.25
C GLY A 79 -10.02 -18.45 -8.76
N ALA A 80 -9.47 -17.48 -8.04
CA ALA A 80 -8.21 -17.63 -7.31
C ALA A 80 -8.43 -18.38 -5.99
N THR A 81 -7.37 -18.98 -5.46
CA THR A 81 -7.34 -19.57 -4.11
C THR A 81 -6.70 -18.57 -3.14
N ALA A 82 -7.51 -17.91 -2.32
CA ALA A 82 -7.03 -16.98 -1.31
C ALA A 82 -6.60 -17.70 -0.01
N ILE A 83 -5.40 -17.39 0.48
CA ILE A 83 -4.87 -17.79 1.78
C ILE A 83 -4.87 -16.54 2.65
N ILE A 84 -5.59 -16.58 3.77
CA ILE A 84 -5.80 -15.38 4.58
C ILE A 84 -4.99 -15.48 5.87
N VAL A 85 -4.20 -14.45 6.15
CA VAL A 85 -3.51 -14.28 7.43
C VAL A 85 -4.10 -13.10 8.17
N CYS A 86 -4.66 -13.35 9.35
CA CYS A 86 -5.29 -12.30 10.16
C CYS A 86 -4.62 -12.21 11.53
N GLY A 87 -4.51 -10.97 12.03
CA GLY A 87 -4.06 -10.72 13.39
C GLY A 87 -5.06 -11.23 14.42
N LEU A 88 -4.56 -11.54 15.62
CA LEU A 88 -5.34 -12.13 16.71
C LEU A 88 -6.52 -11.23 17.10
N LEU A 89 -7.71 -11.82 17.14
CA LEU A 89 -8.89 -11.21 17.75
C LEU A 89 -8.75 -11.42 19.26
N LEU A 90 -8.14 -10.45 19.95
CA LEU A 90 -8.17 -10.47 21.42
C LEU A 90 -9.60 -10.19 21.86
N GLU A 91 -10.36 -11.24 22.14
CA GLU A 91 -11.51 -11.12 23.04
C GLU A 91 -10.98 -10.69 24.40
N LYS A 92 -11.13 -9.41 24.75
CA LYS A 92 -11.07 -9.03 26.16
C LYS A 92 -12.30 -9.64 26.83
N LYS A 93 -12.12 -10.75 27.55
CA LYS A 93 -13.11 -11.22 28.52
C LYS A 93 -13.39 -10.07 29.50
N PRO A 94 -14.66 -9.75 29.81
CA PRO A 94 -14.95 -8.81 30.88
C PRO A 94 -14.40 -9.39 32.19
N GLU A 95 -13.54 -8.62 32.85
CA GLU A 95 -13.00 -8.88 34.17
C GLU A 95 -14.17 -8.84 35.17
N LYS A 96 -14.62 -10.02 35.60
CA LYS A 96 -15.75 -10.18 36.52
C LYS A 96 -15.33 -9.81 37.95
N ASP A 97 -16.05 -8.86 38.53
CA ASP A 97 -16.52 -8.81 39.92
C ASP A 97 -15.71 -9.63 40.93
N ALA A 98 -14.55 -9.11 41.34
CA ALA A 98 -13.76 -9.65 42.44
C ALA A 98 -13.70 -8.65 43.60
N HIS A 99 -14.85 -8.17 44.09
CA HIS A 99 -14.89 -7.56 45.42
C HIS A 99 -16.33 -7.45 45.97
N ARG A 100 -16.72 -8.41 46.81
CA ARG A 100 -17.39 -8.24 48.11
C ARG A 100 -18.00 -9.58 48.52
N ASP A 101 -17.28 -10.28 49.38
CA ASP A 101 -17.86 -11.08 50.46
C ASP A 101 -16.72 -11.40 51.44
N THR A 102 -16.51 -10.46 52.35
CA THR A 102 -15.90 -10.64 53.68
C THR A 102 -16.73 -9.85 54.66
#